data_AF-A0A1Y1XFL5-F1
#
_entry.id   AF-A0A1Y1XFL5-F1
#
_cell.length_a   1.000
_cell.length_b   1.000
_cell.length_c   1.000
_cell.angle_alpha   90.00
_cell.angle_beta   90.00
_cell.angle_gamma   90.00
#
_symmetry.space_group_name_H-M   'P 1'
#
loop_
_entity.id
_entity.type
_entity.pdbx_description
1 polymer ?
#
loop_
_entity_poly.entity_id
_entity_poly.type
_entity_poly.pdbx_seq_one_letter_code
_entity_poly.pdbx_strand_id
1 'polypeptide(L)'
;MKNIRNYKSENYKKSEYEEVEPDIYKTMETPSENSIALKGVSEEEGKIIRDLEGWEQGKPDSREEDFYFINYNGKKYYKYVDEADDKDCVIYVEQELKPIYVTSIVFEPEPEFGENEPSESLISQYPINDVFDKFYVYGGESYEEENENDKFNNYIEFVSPDIDDIRNVRTIIGKHVYNKEINENAVDLIIE
;
A
#
# COMPACT_ATOMS: atom_id res chain seq x y z
N MET A 1 10.51 18.11 3.64
CA MET A 1 10.52 17.13 4.74
C MET A 1 11.86 17.24 5.42
N LYS A 2 11.87 17.78 6.64
CA LYS A 2 13.11 17.92 7.43
C LYS A 2 12.97 17.24 8.79
N ASN A 3 14.07 17.22 9.53
CA ASN A 3 14.14 16.64 10.88
C ASN A 3 13.56 15.22 10.93
N ILE A 4 13.82 14.46 9.85
CA ILE A 4 13.30 13.11 9.67
C ILE A 4 13.92 12.19 10.72
N ARG A 5 13.07 11.56 11.52
CA ARG A 5 13.45 10.70 12.64
C ARG A 5 12.66 9.40 12.57
N ASN A 6 13.17 8.39 13.26
CA ASN A 6 12.43 7.16 13.47
C ASN A 6 11.17 7.42 14.30
N TYR A 7 10.05 6.84 13.89
CA TYR A 7 8.82 6.79 14.69
C TYR A 7 8.53 5.35 15.08
N LYS A 8 8.48 5.08 16.39
CA LYS A 8 8.13 3.76 16.91
C LYS A 8 6.63 3.74 17.23
N SER A 9 5.84 3.30 16.25
CA SER A 9 4.38 3.20 16.39
C SER A 9 3.99 2.25 17.53
N GLU A 10 2.92 2.59 18.24
CA GLU A 10 2.30 1.72 19.25
C GLU A 10 1.75 0.43 18.62
N ASN A 11 1.40 0.44 17.32
CA ASN A 11 0.96 -0.74 16.58
C ASN A 11 2.00 -1.86 16.60
N TYR A 12 3.29 -1.52 16.64
CA TYR A 12 4.38 -2.50 16.65
C TYR A 12 4.49 -3.30 17.96
N LYS A 13 3.68 -2.97 18.98
CA LYS A 13 3.55 -3.78 20.21
C LYS A 13 2.59 -4.96 20.06
N LYS A 14 1.77 -4.98 18.99
CA LYS A 14 0.84 -6.07 18.70
C LYS A 14 1.62 -7.32 18.29
N SER A 15 1.08 -8.50 18.58
CA SER A 15 1.74 -9.79 18.36
C SER A 15 1.95 -10.16 16.89
N GLU A 16 1.25 -9.48 15.97
CA GLU A 16 1.44 -9.67 14.52
C GLU A 16 2.73 -9.04 13.98
N TYR A 17 3.37 -8.14 14.73
CA TYR A 17 4.62 -7.50 14.32
C TYR A 17 5.81 -8.20 15.00
N GLU A 18 6.80 -8.58 14.18
CA GLU A 18 8.08 -9.12 14.62
C GLU A 18 9.19 -8.11 14.30
N GLU A 19 9.88 -7.56 15.30
CA GLU A 19 11.05 -6.70 15.07
C GLU A 19 12.22 -7.55 14.54
N VAL A 20 12.56 -7.41 13.26
CA VAL A 20 13.62 -8.19 12.59
C VAL A 20 14.96 -7.46 12.56
N GLU A 21 14.93 -6.13 12.58
CA GLU A 21 16.08 -5.24 12.79
C GLU A 21 15.62 -4.02 13.61
N PRO A 22 16.53 -3.23 14.23
CA PRO A 22 16.12 -2.06 15.00
C PRO A 22 15.20 -1.13 14.20
N ASP A 23 13.94 -1.02 14.65
CA ASP A 23 12.84 -0.29 14.04
C ASP A 23 12.43 -0.74 12.61
N ILE A 24 12.74 -1.97 12.22
CA ILE A 24 12.16 -2.63 11.04
C ILE A 24 11.38 -3.84 11.53
N TYR A 25 10.10 -3.89 11.17
CA TYR A 25 9.19 -4.92 11.62
C TYR A 25 8.72 -5.74 10.42
N LYS A 26 8.56 -7.03 10.63
CA LYS A 26 7.91 -7.94 9.70
C LYS A 26 6.48 -8.19 10.16
N THR A 27 5.54 -8.16 9.22
CA THR A 27 4.12 -8.49 9.44
C THR A 27 3.55 -9.16 8.19
N MET A 28 2.24 -9.41 8.16
CA MET A 28 1.52 -9.90 6.98
C MET A 28 0.70 -8.76 6.36
N GLU A 29 0.56 -8.77 5.04
CA GLU A 29 -0.42 -7.93 4.35
C GLU A 29 -1.81 -8.12 4.97
N THR A 30 -2.58 -7.04 5.03
CA THR A 30 -3.98 -7.08 5.43
C THR A 30 -4.88 -7.17 4.19
N PRO A 31 -5.97 -7.95 4.22
CA PRO A 31 -6.95 -7.92 3.14
C PRO A 31 -7.58 -6.53 3.04
N SER A 32 -7.69 -6.01 1.82
CA SER A 32 -8.49 -4.82 1.58
C SER A 32 -9.98 -5.12 1.77
N GLU A 33 -10.67 -4.23 2.47
CA GLU A 33 -12.12 -4.28 2.63
C GLU A 33 -12.85 -3.79 1.36
N ASN A 34 -12.17 -2.98 0.54
CA ASN A 34 -12.74 -2.28 -0.60
C ASN A 34 -12.29 -2.83 -1.96
N SER A 35 -11.23 -3.64 -1.98
CA SER A 35 -10.66 -4.19 -3.22
C SER A 35 -10.19 -5.63 -3.01
N ILE A 36 -10.06 -6.37 -4.11
CA ILE A 36 -9.62 -7.77 -4.10
C ILE A 36 -8.36 -7.88 -4.97
N ALA A 37 -7.25 -8.30 -4.35
CA ALA A 37 -6.06 -8.67 -5.10
C ALA A 37 -6.30 -10.04 -5.75
N LEU A 38 -6.32 -10.09 -7.08
CA LEU A 38 -6.66 -11.30 -7.84
C LEU A 38 -5.45 -11.87 -8.58
N LYS A 39 -5.40 -13.20 -8.71
CA LYS A 39 -4.46 -13.92 -9.56
C LYS A 39 -5.22 -14.88 -10.47
N GLY A 40 -4.92 -14.82 -11.76
CA GLY A 40 -5.47 -15.75 -12.75
C GLY A 40 -5.07 -17.19 -12.43
N VAL A 41 -6.04 -18.11 -12.57
CA VAL A 41 -5.78 -19.55 -12.46
C VAL A 41 -5.18 -20.10 -13.75
N SER A 42 -4.72 -21.36 -13.72
CA SER A 42 -4.25 -22.04 -14.94
C SER A 42 -5.39 -22.21 -15.95
N GLU A 43 -5.08 -22.26 -17.25
CA GLU A 43 -6.11 -22.47 -18.30
C GLU A 43 -6.88 -23.79 -18.13
N GLU A 44 -6.22 -24.83 -17.63
CA GLU A 44 -6.83 -26.14 -17.35
C GLU A 44 -7.90 -26.04 -16.24
N GLU A 45 -7.57 -25.33 -15.16
CA GLU A 45 -8.50 -25.06 -14.06
C GLU A 45 -9.59 -24.08 -14.51
N GLY A 46 -9.23 -23.00 -15.21
CA GLY A 46 -10.15 -21.98 -15.70
C GLY A 46 -11.26 -22.55 -16.59
N LYS A 47 -10.95 -23.49 -17.49
CA LYS A 47 -11.96 -24.19 -18.31
C LYS A 47 -13.00 -24.92 -17.45
N ILE A 48 -12.57 -25.62 -16.40
CA ILE A 48 -13.48 -26.35 -15.52
C ILE A 48 -14.39 -25.37 -14.78
N ILE A 49 -13.82 -24.28 -14.26
CA ILE A 49 -14.53 -23.32 -13.43
C ILE A 49 -15.49 -22.45 -14.26
N ARG A 50 -15.12 -22.03 -15.48
CA ARG A 50 -15.97 -21.21 -16.37
C ARG A 50 -17.33 -21.87 -16.65
N ASP A 51 -17.32 -23.18 -16.87
CA ASP A 51 -18.51 -23.94 -17.26
C ASP A 51 -19.42 -24.31 -16.07
N LEU A 52 -19.04 -23.95 -14.83
CA LEU A 52 -19.89 -24.18 -13.66
C LEU A 52 -21.13 -23.30 -13.70
N GLU A 53 -22.26 -23.87 -13.30
CA GLU A 53 -23.50 -23.14 -13.06
C GLU A 53 -23.52 -22.59 -11.62
N GLY A 54 -24.30 -21.53 -11.39
CA GLY A 54 -24.50 -20.96 -10.05
C GLY A 54 -23.53 -19.84 -9.68
N TRP A 55 -22.98 -19.12 -10.65
CA TRP A 55 -22.29 -17.86 -10.40
C TRP A 55 -23.22 -16.83 -9.78
N GLU A 56 -22.75 -16.15 -8.74
CA GLU A 56 -23.44 -15.08 -8.05
C GLU A 56 -22.76 -13.74 -8.37
N GLN A 57 -23.55 -12.69 -8.60
CA GLN A 57 -22.98 -11.34 -8.73
C GLN A 57 -22.71 -10.76 -7.34
N GLY A 58 -21.59 -10.06 -7.20
CA GLY A 58 -21.34 -9.24 -6.03
C GLY A 58 -22.42 -8.21 -5.78
N LYS A 59 -22.55 -7.82 -4.51
CA LYS A 59 -23.55 -6.81 -4.13
C LYS A 59 -23.06 -5.41 -4.52
N PRO A 60 -23.96 -4.48 -4.85
CA PRO A 60 -23.62 -3.07 -4.95
C PRO A 60 -22.93 -2.57 -3.68
N ASP A 61 -21.99 -1.64 -3.83
CA ASP A 61 -21.21 -1.04 -2.74
C ASP A 61 -20.40 -2.08 -1.93
N SER A 62 -19.97 -3.17 -2.57
CA SER A 62 -19.08 -4.16 -1.97
C SER A 62 -17.83 -4.32 -2.80
N ARG A 63 -16.73 -4.80 -2.19
CA ARG A 63 -15.49 -5.15 -2.92
C ARG A 63 -15.67 -6.19 -4.03
N GLU A 64 -16.84 -6.83 -4.09
CA GLU A 64 -17.19 -7.86 -5.07
C GLU A 64 -18.10 -7.32 -6.20
N GLU A 65 -18.52 -6.05 -6.16
CA GLU A 65 -19.52 -5.47 -7.08
C GLU A 65 -19.21 -5.72 -8.56
N ASP A 66 -17.94 -5.58 -8.94
CA ASP A 66 -17.47 -5.74 -10.32
C ASP A 66 -17.25 -7.21 -10.72
N PHE A 67 -17.64 -8.15 -9.86
CA PHE A 67 -17.34 -9.58 -10.04
C PHE A 67 -18.58 -10.46 -9.99
N TYR A 68 -18.57 -11.48 -10.85
CA TYR A 68 -19.25 -12.73 -10.53
C TYR A 68 -18.30 -13.62 -9.72
N PHE A 69 -18.84 -14.34 -8.73
CA PHE A 69 -18.08 -15.31 -7.97
C PHE A 69 -18.79 -16.67 -7.84
N ILE A 70 -18.01 -17.71 -7.59
CA ILE A 70 -18.51 -19.05 -7.28
C ILE A 70 -17.61 -19.74 -6.25
N ASN A 71 -18.20 -20.54 -5.36
CA ASN A 71 -17.47 -21.39 -4.43
C ASN A 71 -17.39 -22.82 -4.99
N TYR A 72 -16.18 -23.32 -5.23
CA TYR A 72 -15.95 -24.65 -5.75
C TYR A 72 -14.75 -25.30 -5.05
N ASN A 73 -14.93 -26.52 -4.53
CA ASN A 73 -13.91 -27.27 -3.78
C ASN A 73 -13.24 -26.46 -2.65
N GLY A 74 -14.01 -25.66 -1.92
CA GLY A 74 -13.53 -24.86 -0.79
C GLY A 74 -12.72 -23.62 -1.18
N LYS A 75 -12.66 -23.28 -2.48
CA LYS A 75 -12.08 -22.02 -2.98
C LYS A 75 -13.17 -21.13 -3.58
N LYS A 76 -12.96 -19.82 -3.47
CA LYS A 76 -13.79 -18.81 -4.13
C LYS A 76 -13.08 -18.33 -5.39
N TYR A 77 -13.79 -18.38 -6.52
CA TYR A 77 -13.30 -17.94 -7.82
C TYR A 77 -14.07 -16.71 -8.28
N TYR A 78 -13.44 -15.90 -9.12
CA TYR A 78 -13.98 -14.64 -9.63
C TYR A 78 -13.83 -14.57 -11.15
N LYS A 79 -14.75 -13.86 -11.80
CA LYS A 79 -14.59 -13.30 -13.14
C LYS A 79 -15.22 -11.92 -13.17
N TYR A 80 -14.69 -11.01 -13.98
CA TYR A 80 -15.27 -9.68 -14.09
C TYR A 80 -16.65 -9.71 -14.75
N VAL A 81 -17.53 -8.81 -14.32
CA VAL A 81 -18.90 -8.71 -14.86
C VAL A 81 -18.89 -8.28 -16.33
N ASP A 82 -17.99 -7.40 -16.74
CA ASP A 82 -17.86 -6.90 -18.11
C ASP A 82 -17.27 -7.93 -19.09
N GLU A 83 -16.55 -8.94 -18.58
CA GLU A 83 -16.01 -10.06 -19.34
C GLU A 83 -16.89 -11.33 -19.27
N ALA A 84 -18.01 -11.29 -18.55
CA ALA A 84 -18.73 -12.50 -18.15
C ALA A 84 -19.31 -13.34 -19.30
N ASP A 85 -19.62 -12.68 -20.43
CA ASP A 85 -20.12 -13.29 -21.66
C ASP A 85 -18.99 -13.81 -22.58
N ASP A 86 -17.73 -13.47 -22.29
CA ASP A 86 -16.57 -13.98 -23.01
C ASP A 86 -16.30 -15.44 -22.59
N LYS A 87 -16.30 -16.33 -23.58
CA LYS A 87 -16.03 -17.76 -23.39
C LYS A 87 -14.59 -18.02 -22.96
N ASP A 88 -13.69 -17.08 -23.26
CA ASP A 88 -12.28 -17.16 -22.93
C ASP A 88 -11.91 -16.22 -21.75
N CYS A 89 -12.91 -15.71 -21.00
CA CYS A 89 -12.66 -14.85 -19.83
C CYS A 89 -11.70 -15.49 -18.83
N VAL A 90 -10.85 -14.68 -18.20
CA VAL A 90 -9.90 -15.18 -17.21
C VAL A 90 -10.64 -15.47 -15.91
N ILE A 91 -10.37 -16.64 -15.32
CA ILE A 91 -10.85 -16.97 -13.98
C ILE A 91 -9.77 -16.61 -12.97
N TYR A 92 -10.19 -16.01 -11.87
CA TYR A 92 -9.31 -15.51 -10.83
C TYR A 92 -9.60 -16.17 -9.49
N VAL A 93 -8.61 -16.16 -8.61
CA VAL A 93 -8.72 -16.41 -7.18
C VAL A 93 -8.08 -15.24 -6.42
N GLU A 94 -8.46 -15.03 -5.16
CA GLU A 94 -7.75 -14.05 -4.33
C GLU A 94 -6.29 -14.46 -4.18
N GLN A 95 -5.39 -13.48 -4.27
CA GLN A 95 -3.99 -13.69 -3.96
C GLN A 95 -3.83 -13.99 -2.48
N GLU A 96 -2.92 -14.92 -2.16
CA GLU A 96 -2.51 -15.14 -0.79
C GLU A 96 -1.77 -13.91 -0.27
N LEU A 97 -2.09 -13.51 0.96
CA LEU A 97 -1.41 -12.44 1.67
C LEU A 97 0.06 -12.80 1.83
N LYS A 98 0.93 -11.83 1.62
CA LYS A 98 2.38 -12.03 1.70
C LYS A 98 2.96 -11.43 2.99
N PRO A 99 4.08 -11.95 3.47
CA PRO A 99 4.86 -11.25 4.48
C PRO A 99 5.41 -9.95 3.88
N ILE A 100 5.36 -8.88 4.67
CA ILE A 100 5.86 -7.54 4.34
C ILE A 100 6.74 -7.02 5.46
N TYR A 101 7.56 -6.03 5.14
CA TYR A 101 8.39 -5.30 6.07
C TYR A 101 7.91 -3.86 6.15
N VAL A 102 7.95 -3.31 7.36
CA VAL A 102 7.48 -1.96 7.65
C VAL A 102 8.46 -1.20 8.54
N THR A 103 8.48 0.11 8.36
CA THR A 103 9.19 1.07 9.22
C THR A 103 8.41 2.37 9.20
N SER A 104 8.39 3.08 10.32
CA SER A 104 7.74 4.40 10.38
C SER A 104 8.72 5.52 10.68
N ILE A 105 8.44 6.68 10.10
CA ILE A 105 9.18 7.91 10.34
C ILE A 105 8.24 9.00 10.84
N VAL A 106 8.85 10.00 11.46
CA VAL A 106 8.24 11.30 11.77
C VAL A 106 9.11 12.39 11.16
N PHE A 107 8.50 13.40 10.56
CA PHE A 107 9.19 14.51 9.89
C PHE A 107 8.41 15.82 10.06
N GLU A 108 9.10 16.94 9.92
CA GLU A 108 8.47 18.25 9.83
C GLU A 108 8.18 18.57 8.35
N PRO A 109 6.91 18.86 7.98
CA PRO A 109 6.59 19.21 6.61
C PRO A 109 7.06 20.63 6.28
N GLU A 110 7.30 20.88 5.00
CA GLU A 110 7.74 22.18 4.47
C GLU A 110 6.84 22.62 3.31
N PRO A 111 5.73 23.34 3.60
CA PRO A 111 4.75 23.76 2.59
C PRO A 111 5.36 24.55 1.42
N GLU A 112 6.48 25.24 1.64
CA GLU A 112 7.25 25.91 0.58
C GLU A 112 7.75 24.98 -0.54
N PHE A 113 7.82 23.66 -0.29
CA PHE A 113 8.19 22.62 -1.26
C PHE A 113 6.97 21.80 -1.76
N GLY A 114 5.74 22.25 -1.47
CA GLY A 114 4.50 21.57 -1.90
C GLY A 114 4.00 20.49 -0.94
N GLU A 115 4.61 20.38 0.24
CA GLU A 115 4.10 19.54 1.33
C GLU A 115 2.83 20.15 1.94
N ASN A 116 2.11 19.35 2.74
CA ASN A 116 0.93 19.83 3.46
C ASN A 116 1.34 20.73 4.63
N GLU A 117 0.41 21.57 5.10
CA GLU A 117 0.59 22.25 6.39
C GLU A 117 0.70 21.21 7.52
N PRO A 118 1.48 21.49 8.58
CA PRO A 118 1.47 20.63 9.75
C PRO A 118 0.05 20.61 10.35
N SER A 119 -0.33 19.49 10.98
CA SER A 119 -1.70 19.20 11.45
C SER A 119 -2.74 18.80 10.41
N GLU A 120 -2.41 18.74 9.12
CA GLU A 120 -3.28 18.09 8.14
C GLU A 120 -3.20 16.58 8.37
N SER A 121 -4.36 15.91 8.45
CA SER A 121 -4.42 14.46 8.75
C SER A 121 -3.81 13.63 7.63
N LEU A 122 -3.96 14.09 6.38
CA LEU A 122 -3.44 13.44 5.18
C LEU A 122 -2.12 14.09 4.74
N ILE A 123 -1.16 13.23 4.42
CA ILE A 123 0.16 13.65 3.95
C ILE A 123 0.09 14.02 2.47
N SER A 124 0.75 15.13 2.11
CA SER A 124 0.88 15.54 0.71
C SER A 124 1.61 14.50 -0.13
N GLN A 125 1.22 14.40 -1.40
CA GLN A 125 1.90 13.56 -2.39
C GLN A 125 3.35 14.03 -2.67
N TYR A 126 3.68 15.28 -2.37
CA TYR A 126 5.01 15.85 -2.56
C TYR A 126 5.72 16.00 -1.21
N PRO A 127 6.97 15.51 -1.05
CA PRO A 127 7.75 14.70 -1.97
C PRO A 127 7.52 13.18 -1.83
N ILE A 128 6.52 12.76 -1.06
CA ILE A 128 6.41 11.39 -0.58
C ILE A 128 6.24 10.35 -1.71
N ASN A 129 5.52 10.68 -2.79
CA ASN A 129 5.35 9.77 -3.92
C ASN A 129 6.68 9.51 -4.64
N ASP A 130 7.54 10.53 -4.79
CA ASP A 130 8.85 10.30 -5.38
C ASP A 130 9.75 9.48 -4.45
N VAL A 131 9.56 9.57 -3.13
CA VAL A 131 10.23 8.71 -2.14
C VAL A 131 9.77 7.26 -2.32
N PHE A 132 8.46 7.03 -2.49
CA PHE A 132 7.90 5.72 -2.80
C PHE A 132 8.54 5.12 -4.06
N ASP A 133 8.55 5.88 -5.15
CA ASP A 133 9.11 5.44 -6.43
C ASP A 133 10.62 5.19 -6.37
N LYS A 134 11.37 6.09 -5.70
CA LYS A 134 12.84 5.98 -5.59
C LYS A 134 13.28 4.75 -4.82
N PHE A 135 12.54 4.37 -3.78
CA PHE A 135 12.93 3.30 -2.85
C PHE A 135 12.08 2.04 -2.98
N TYR A 136 11.16 1.99 -3.95
CA TYR A 136 10.27 0.84 -4.19
C TYR A 136 9.43 0.46 -2.95
N VAL A 137 9.02 1.47 -2.18
CA VAL A 137 8.15 1.33 -1.00
C VAL A 137 6.79 1.97 -1.29
N TYR A 138 5.77 1.63 -0.49
CA TYR A 138 4.46 2.30 -0.53
C TYR A 138 3.98 2.67 0.87
N GLY A 139 2.94 3.50 0.95
CA GLY A 139 2.36 3.92 2.22
C GLY A 139 1.60 2.78 2.93
N GLY A 140 1.91 2.57 4.20
CA GLY A 140 1.15 1.71 5.11
C GLY A 140 0.17 2.55 5.92
N GLU A 141 0.32 2.52 7.25
CA GLU A 141 -0.40 3.41 8.16
C GLU A 141 -0.12 4.89 7.87
N SER A 142 -1.21 5.66 7.68
CA SER A 142 -1.18 7.11 7.47
C SER A 142 -1.17 7.91 8.78
N TYR A 143 -1.41 7.27 9.93
CA TYR A 143 -1.42 7.90 11.26
C TYR A 143 -2.24 9.20 11.32
N GLU A 144 -3.45 9.19 10.74
CA GLU A 144 -4.28 10.39 10.58
C GLU A 144 -4.57 11.11 11.89
N GLU A 145 -4.83 10.37 12.97
CA GLU A 145 -5.09 10.95 14.29
C GLU A 145 -3.83 11.61 14.87
N GLU A 146 -2.67 10.97 14.78
CA GLU A 146 -1.41 11.57 15.21
C GLU A 146 -1.07 12.81 14.39
N ASN A 147 -1.28 12.75 13.07
CA ASN A 147 -1.07 13.86 12.15
C ASN A 147 -1.98 15.05 12.48
N GLU A 148 -3.27 14.85 12.70
CA GLU A 148 -4.21 15.94 13.00
C GLU A 148 -3.87 16.66 14.33
N ASN A 149 -3.34 15.90 15.29
CA ASN A 149 -3.05 16.37 16.64
C ASN A 149 -1.66 16.99 16.82
N ASP A 150 -0.69 16.69 15.95
CA ASP A 150 0.65 17.27 16.01
C ASP A 150 0.78 18.54 15.16
N LYS A 151 1.12 19.66 15.80
CA LYS A 151 1.22 20.98 15.15
C LYS A 151 2.56 21.22 14.44
N PHE A 152 3.45 20.25 14.43
CA PHE A 152 4.80 20.38 13.88
C PHE A 152 5.21 19.23 12.97
N ASN A 153 4.70 18.01 13.21
CA ASN A 153 5.16 16.83 12.52
C ASN A 153 4.05 16.10 11.78
N ASN A 154 4.47 15.34 10.76
CA ASN A 154 3.69 14.26 10.16
C ASN A 154 4.39 12.92 10.35
N TYR A 155 3.59 11.86 10.36
CA TYR A 155 3.94 10.48 10.66
C TYR A 155 3.51 9.59 9.50
N ILE A 156 4.39 8.73 9.01
CA ILE A 156 4.07 7.79 7.94
C ILE A 156 4.78 6.47 8.12
N GLU A 157 4.09 5.39 7.76
CA GLU A 157 4.67 4.06 7.61
C GLU A 157 5.02 3.78 6.15
N PHE A 158 6.23 3.28 5.93
CA PHE A 158 6.66 2.70 4.67
C PHE A 158 6.56 1.19 4.72
N VAL A 159 6.10 0.60 3.61
CA VAL A 159 5.90 -0.84 3.45
C VAL A 159 6.61 -1.32 2.19
N SER A 160 7.25 -2.49 2.25
CA SER A 160 7.71 -3.23 1.07
C SER A 160 7.74 -4.74 1.36
N PRO A 161 7.49 -5.61 0.36
CA PRO A 161 7.77 -7.03 0.48
C PRO A 161 9.27 -7.35 0.56
N ASP A 162 10.15 -6.40 0.21
CA ASP A 162 11.61 -6.54 0.30
C ASP A 162 12.16 -5.70 1.47
N ILE A 163 12.93 -6.35 2.35
CA ILE A 163 13.56 -5.68 3.49
C ILE A 163 14.67 -4.71 3.03
N ASP A 164 15.31 -4.96 1.88
CA ASP A 164 16.35 -4.07 1.36
C ASP A 164 15.77 -2.71 0.94
N ASP A 165 14.55 -2.68 0.42
CA ASP A 165 13.82 -1.44 0.12
C ASP A 165 13.56 -0.64 1.41
N ILE A 166 13.14 -1.34 2.49
CA ILE A 166 12.96 -0.73 3.81
C ILE A 166 14.28 -0.18 4.36
N ARG A 167 15.39 -0.93 4.24
CA ARG A 167 16.72 -0.44 4.64
C ARG A 167 17.12 0.80 3.84
N ASN A 168 16.82 0.82 2.54
CA ASN A 168 17.16 1.92 1.65
C ASN A 168 16.35 3.18 1.94
N VAL A 169 15.03 3.10 2.14
CA VAL A 169 14.21 4.28 2.49
C VAL A 169 14.66 4.87 3.82
N ARG A 170 15.06 4.05 4.81
CA ARG A 170 15.58 4.54 6.09
C ARG A 170 16.86 5.37 5.98
N THR A 171 17.57 5.33 4.84
CA THR A 171 18.73 6.20 4.61
C THR A 171 18.35 7.69 4.47
N ILE A 172 17.06 8.04 4.43
CA ILE A 172 16.59 9.44 4.49
C ILE A 172 16.55 9.99 5.92
N ILE A 173 16.63 9.13 6.95
CA ILE A 173 16.61 9.59 8.34
C ILE A 173 17.80 10.52 8.60
N GLY A 174 17.52 11.67 9.21
CA GLY A 174 18.48 12.73 9.46
C GLY A 174 18.82 13.61 8.25
N LYS A 175 18.16 13.40 7.10
CA LYS A 175 18.33 14.20 5.89
C LYS A 175 17.18 15.17 5.67
N HIS A 176 17.39 16.10 4.76
CA HIS A 176 16.37 16.96 4.19
C HIS A 176 15.93 16.39 2.84
N VAL A 177 14.63 16.18 2.67
CA VAL A 177 14.03 15.57 1.47
C VAL A 177 12.95 16.49 0.93
N TYR A 178 13.06 16.88 -0.34
CA TYR A 178 12.12 17.80 -0.97
C TYR A 178 12.16 17.66 -2.50
N ASN A 179 11.09 18.10 -3.16
CA ASN A 179 11.09 18.27 -4.60
C ASN A 179 11.66 19.63 -4.99
N LYS A 180 12.51 19.65 -6.01
CA LYS A 180 13.06 20.86 -6.59
C LYS A 180 12.66 20.96 -8.06
N GLU A 181 12.02 22.06 -8.42
CA GLU A 181 11.76 22.39 -9.82
C GLU A 181 13.09 22.52 -10.59
N ILE A 182 13.19 21.77 -11.68
CA ILE A 182 14.29 21.89 -12.65
C ILE A 182 13.87 22.77 -13.83
N ASN A 183 12.62 22.63 -14.26
CA ASN A 183 11.99 23.46 -15.30
C ASN A 183 10.46 23.37 -15.19
N GLU A 184 9.74 24.06 -16.08
CA GLU A 184 8.27 24.17 -16.09
C GLU A 184 7.51 22.84 -16.08
N ASN A 185 8.14 21.71 -16.44
CA ASN A 185 7.48 20.40 -16.52
C ASN A 185 8.21 19.29 -15.77
N ALA A 186 9.20 19.62 -14.91
CA ALA A 186 10.00 18.61 -14.23
C ALA A 186 10.43 19.04 -12.83
N VAL A 187 10.24 18.14 -11.87
CA VAL A 187 10.78 18.21 -10.52
C VAL A 187 11.75 17.05 -10.31
N ASP A 188 12.81 17.29 -9.55
CA ASP A 188 13.71 16.24 -9.06
C ASP A 188 13.51 16.06 -7.55
N LEU A 189 13.60 14.81 -7.09
CA LEU A 189 13.67 14.49 -5.67
C LEU A 189 15.09 14.72 -5.15
N ILE A 190 15.25 15.66 -4.22
CA ILE A 190 16.50 15.98 -3.55
C ILE A 190 16.54 15.30 -2.18
N ILE A 191 17.68 14.71 -1.83
CA ILE A 191 17.95 14.05 -0.54
C ILE A 191 19.36 14.45 -0.09
N GLU A 192 19.47 15.32 0.92
CA GLU A 192 20.75 15.88 1.39
C GLU A 192 20.94 15.92 2.91
#